data_AF-A0AA37N3L7-F1
#
_entry.id   AF-A0AA37N3L7-F1
#
_cell.length_a   1.000
_cell.length_b   1.000
_cell.length_c   1.000
_cell.angle_alpha   90.00
_cell.angle_beta   90.00
_cell.angle_gamma   90.00
#
_symmetry.space_group_name_H-M   'P 1'
#
loop_
_entity.id
_entity.type
_entity.pdbx_description
1 polymer ?
#
loop_
_entity_poly.entity_id
_entity_poly.type
_entity_poly.pdbx_seq_one_letter_code
_entity_poly.pdbx_strand_id
1 'polypeptide(L)'
;MHGLDRNGKKSEYRQGYTKWLPLYESDILISLYEKQTGRHPILALMAEESARRKEAYLRTGCNSFESERPLSKPMGFWRAQDVLRYTVEKQLEIAEPYGEVVEVGQVPGQIGFFPLCGPFKCTGEQRTGCLFCPVGCHLTSFEKFVRLKAYNPKLYDFCMEELGEKKLLSWIEKNYRRGYKQIA
;
A
#
# COMPACT_ATOMS: atom_id res chain seq x y z
N MET A 1 19.82 4.62 -6.49
CA MET A 1 19.64 5.37 -5.23
C MET A 1 20.92 6.07 -4.75
N HIS A 2 21.90 6.37 -5.61
CA HIS A 2 23.21 6.90 -5.19
C HIS A 2 23.26 8.40 -4.85
N GLY A 3 22.11 9.03 -4.57
CA GLY A 3 22.06 10.46 -4.27
C GLY A 3 22.21 11.40 -5.48
N LEU A 4 22.16 10.87 -6.70
CA LEU A 4 22.36 11.64 -7.94
C LEU A 4 21.03 11.94 -8.66
N ASP A 5 20.93 13.12 -9.24
CA ASP A 5 19.84 13.55 -10.13
C ASP A 5 19.96 12.93 -11.54
N ARG A 6 19.00 13.24 -12.42
CA ARG A 6 18.97 12.73 -13.81
C ARG A 6 20.20 13.16 -14.64
N ASN A 7 20.86 14.25 -14.26
CA ASN A 7 22.05 14.78 -14.93
C ASN A 7 23.36 14.32 -14.24
N GLY A 8 23.27 13.39 -13.27
CA GLY A 8 24.41 12.89 -12.52
C GLY A 8 24.94 13.82 -11.43
N LYS A 9 24.24 14.92 -11.11
CA LYS A 9 24.63 15.85 -10.04
C LYS A 9 24.07 15.40 -8.70
N LYS A 10 24.78 15.70 -7.61
CA LYS A 10 24.31 15.41 -6.24
C LYS A 10 23.04 16.19 -5.92
N SER A 11 22.02 15.51 -5.41
CA SER A 11 20.76 16.11 -4.96
C SER A 11 20.61 15.92 -3.45
N GLU A 12 20.42 17.00 -2.70
CA GLU A 12 20.24 16.95 -1.23
C GLU A 12 19.11 16.00 -0.83
N TYR A 13 17.99 16.05 -1.55
CA TYR A 13 16.87 15.15 -1.31
C TYR A 13 17.24 13.68 -1.52
N ARG A 14 17.94 13.36 -2.60
CA ARG A 14 18.30 11.98 -2.94
C ARG A 14 19.38 11.42 -2.04
N GLN A 15 20.25 12.28 -1.51
CA GLN A 15 21.27 11.87 -0.54
C GLN A 15 20.65 11.26 0.72
N GLY A 16 19.45 11.69 1.14
CA GLY A 16 18.75 11.07 2.26
C GLY A 16 18.40 9.58 2.07
N TYR A 17 18.43 9.08 0.83
CA TYR A 17 18.11 7.70 0.49
C TYR A 17 19.34 6.81 0.28
N THR A 18 20.56 7.36 0.28
CA THR A 18 21.79 6.55 0.14
C THR A 18 21.97 5.58 1.31
N LYS A 19 21.40 5.90 2.49
CA LYS A 19 21.35 4.98 3.64
C LYS A 19 20.65 3.65 3.33
N TRP A 20 19.75 3.63 2.34
CA TRP A 20 19.03 2.43 1.92
C TRP A 20 19.72 1.69 0.76
N LEU A 21 20.84 2.22 0.25
CA LEU A 21 21.58 1.62 -0.85
C LEU A 21 22.02 0.18 -0.54
N PRO A 22 22.50 -0.17 0.68
CA PRO A 22 22.84 -1.56 1.00
C PRO A 22 21.66 -2.53 0.90
N LEU A 23 20.43 -2.06 1.11
CA LEU A 23 19.22 -2.88 0.92
C LEU A 23 18.81 -2.95 -0.56
N TYR A 24 18.92 -1.83 -1.28
CA TYR A 24 18.57 -1.77 -2.71
C TYR A 24 19.52 -2.60 -3.57
N GLU A 25 20.80 -2.59 -3.25
CA GLU A 25 21.86 -3.38 -3.89
C GLU A 25 22.02 -4.76 -3.25
N SER A 26 21.17 -5.09 -2.27
CA SER A 26 21.24 -6.37 -1.61
C SER A 26 20.79 -7.49 -2.55
N ASP A 27 21.60 -8.54 -2.63
CA ASP A 27 21.25 -9.80 -3.27
C ASP A 27 20.34 -10.69 -2.39
N ILE A 28 19.75 -10.14 -1.31
CA ILE A 28 18.79 -10.88 -0.46
C ILE A 28 17.47 -11.02 -1.22
N LEU A 29 17.47 -11.93 -2.17
CA LEU A 29 16.27 -12.47 -2.78
C LEU A 29 15.56 -13.34 -1.74
N ILE A 30 14.28 -13.08 -1.49
CA ILE A 30 13.46 -13.90 -0.56
C ILE A 30 13.54 -15.38 -0.96
N SER A 31 13.55 -15.68 -2.26
CA SER A 31 13.71 -17.05 -2.77
C SER A 31 15.06 -17.68 -2.42
N LEU A 32 16.14 -16.90 -2.37
CA LEU A 32 17.46 -17.38 -1.95
C LEU A 32 17.46 -17.65 -0.45
N TYR A 33 16.89 -16.74 0.36
CA TYR A 33 16.76 -16.91 1.80
C TYR A 33 15.94 -18.16 2.16
N GLU A 34 14.81 -18.38 1.50
CA GLU A 34 13.97 -19.58 1.69
C GLU A 34 14.76 -20.86 1.40
N LYS A 35 15.51 -20.89 0.28
CA LYS A 35 16.34 -22.04 -0.10
C LYS A 35 17.47 -22.31 0.91
N GLN A 36 18.15 -21.27 1.37
CA GLN A 36 19.29 -21.40 2.28
C GLN A 36 18.86 -21.81 3.70
N THR A 37 17.72 -21.30 4.16
CA THR A 37 17.29 -21.50 5.56
C THR A 37 16.22 -22.57 5.74
N GLY A 38 15.56 -23.00 4.65
CA GLY A 38 14.38 -23.86 4.70
C GLY A 38 13.16 -23.18 5.34
N ARG A 39 13.21 -21.87 5.59
CA ARG A 39 12.10 -21.10 6.18
C ARG A 39 11.12 -20.69 5.10
N HIS A 40 9.85 -20.60 5.48
CA HIS A 40 8.76 -20.18 4.61
C HIS A 40 8.13 -18.87 5.09
N PRO A 41 7.61 -18.03 4.17
CA PRO A 41 7.11 -16.71 4.49
C PRO A 41 5.75 -16.77 5.19
N ILE A 42 5.57 -15.83 6.12
CA ILE A 42 4.27 -15.47 6.69
C ILE A 42 3.85 -14.16 6.04
N LEU A 43 2.74 -14.19 5.32
CA LEU A 43 2.23 -13.04 4.57
C LEU A 43 0.93 -12.52 5.19
N ALA A 44 0.85 -11.20 5.37
CA ALA A 44 -0.35 -10.52 5.83
C ALA A 44 -1.35 -10.28 4.67
N LEU A 45 -1.72 -11.34 3.95
CA LEU A 45 -2.76 -11.29 2.92
C LEU A 45 -4.12 -11.59 3.55
N MET A 46 -5.12 -10.73 3.30
CA MET A 46 -6.49 -10.92 3.75
C MET A 46 -7.38 -11.37 2.58
N ALA A 47 -8.31 -12.28 2.83
CA ALA A 47 -9.18 -12.84 1.78
C ALA A 47 -10.09 -11.78 1.16
N GLU A 48 -10.56 -10.81 1.95
CA GLU A 48 -11.46 -9.75 1.49
C GLU A 48 -10.83 -8.76 0.51
N GLU A 49 -9.51 -8.76 0.35
CA GLU A 49 -8.80 -7.77 -0.46
C GLU A 49 -8.99 -7.97 -1.97
N SER A 50 -9.36 -9.18 -2.40
CA SER A 50 -9.74 -9.45 -3.79
C SER A 50 -10.40 -10.83 -3.94
N ALA A 51 -11.15 -11.02 -5.03
CA ALA A 51 -11.72 -12.32 -5.38
C ALA A 51 -10.65 -13.42 -5.51
N ARG A 52 -9.49 -13.11 -6.10
CA ARG A 52 -8.36 -14.06 -6.24
C ARG A 52 -7.79 -14.48 -4.88
N ARG A 53 -7.65 -13.54 -3.94
CA ARG A 53 -7.17 -13.83 -2.58
C ARG A 53 -8.19 -14.66 -1.81
N LYS A 54 -9.48 -14.34 -1.93
CA LYS A 54 -10.56 -15.13 -1.37
C LYS A 54 -10.54 -16.57 -1.88
N GLU A 55 -10.48 -16.76 -3.19
CA GLU A 55 -10.43 -18.10 -3.79
C GLU A 55 -9.18 -18.88 -3.34
N ALA A 56 -8.01 -18.25 -3.37
CA ALA A 56 -6.78 -18.87 -2.90
C ALA A 56 -6.85 -19.27 -1.42
N TYR A 57 -7.47 -18.46 -0.57
CA TYR A 57 -7.66 -18.77 0.85
C TYR A 57 -8.67 -19.90 1.05
N LEU A 58 -9.77 -19.94 0.29
CA LEU A 58 -10.72 -21.06 0.34
C LEU A 58 -10.10 -22.38 -0.08
N ARG A 59 -9.15 -22.36 -1.02
CA ARG A 59 -8.47 -23.56 -1.53
C ARG A 59 -7.43 -24.12 -0.57
N THR A 60 -6.65 -23.25 0.08
CA THR A 60 -5.43 -23.64 0.83
C THR A 60 -5.53 -23.32 2.33
N GLY A 61 -6.53 -22.56 2.75
CA GLY A 61 -6.66 -22.07 4.11
C GLY A 61 -5.53 -21.11 4.51
N CYS A 62 -5.25 -21.09 5.82
CA CYS A 62 -4.17 -20.33 6.42
C CYS A 62 -2.80 -20.80 5.96
N ASN A 63 -2.55 -22.11 6.01
CA ASN A 63 -1.24 -22.69 5.75
C ASN A 63 -1.28 -23.51 4.47
N SER A 64 -0.55 -23.06 3.46
CA SER A 64 -0.48 -23.72 2.17
C SER A 64 0.71 -24.68 2.14
N PHE A 65 0.66 -25.76 2.91
CA PHE A 65 1.79 -26.71 3.02
C PHE A 65 2.06 -27.45 1.69
N GLU A 66 0.99 -27.78 0.96
CA GLU A 66 1.04 -28.61 -0.26
C GLU A 66 1.30 -27.79 -1.55
N SER A 67 1.48 -26.48 -1.46
CA SER A 67 1.78 -25.67 -2.66
C SER A 67 3.25 -25.75 -3.03
N GLU A 68 3.55 -25.60 -4.34
CA GLU A 68 4.92 -25.55 -4.89
C GLU A 68 5.87 -24.64 -4.09
N ARG A 69 5.36 -23.49 -3.63
CA ARG A 69 6.05 -22.63 -2.66
C ARG A 69 5.21 -22.51 -1.38
N PRO A 70 5.48 -23.30 -0.33
CA PRO A 70 4.72 -23.24 0.91
C PRO A 70 4.79 -21.87 1.57
N LEU A 71 3.64 -21.41 2.10
CA LEU A 71 3.51 -20.12 2.79
C LEU A 71 2.32 -20.11 3.75
N SER A 72 2.35 -19.17 4.70
CA SER A 72 1.27 -18.97 5.67
C SER A 72 0.61 -17.59 5.47
N LYS A 73 -0.72 -17.54 5.61
CA LYS A 73 -1.57 -16.35 5.48
C LYS A 73 -2.49 -16.22 6.71
N PRO A 74 -1.95 -15.99 7.92
CA PRO A 74 -2.74 -15.95 9.15
C PRO A 74 -3.78 -14.83 9.16
N MET A 75 -3.52 -13.73 8.45
CA MET A 75 -4.46 -12.62 8.29
C MET A 75 -5.62 -12.94 7.34
N GLY A 76 -5.64 -14.10 6.68
CA GLY A 76 -6.60 -14.40 5.62
C GLY A 76 -8.07 -14.31 6.05
N PHE A 77 -8.39 -14.66 7.29
CA PHE A 77 -9.76 -14.59 7.83
C PHE A 77 -10.12 -13.25 8.47
N TRP A 78 -9.13 -12.38 8.72
CA TRP A 78 -9.36 -11.06 9.31
C TRP A 78 -10.03 -10.13 8.30
N ARG A 79 -10.90 -9.26 8.79
CA ARG A 79 -11.43 -8.12 8.04
C ARG A 79 -10.64 -6.86 8.32
N ALA A 80 -10.68 -5.89 7.42
CA ALA A 80 -10.01 -4.60 7.59
C ALA A 80 -10.47 -3.90 8.87
N GLN A 81 -11.76 -4.04 9.23
CA GLN A 81 -12.30 -3.50 10.47
C GLN A 81 -11.75 -4.20 11.71
N ASP A 82 -11.51 -5.52 11.65
CA ASP A 82 -10.88 -6.24 12.76
C ASP A 82 -9.44 -5.74 12.96
N VAL A 83 -8.72 -5.51 11.87
CA VAL A 83 -7.36 -4.96 11.89
C VAL A 83 -7.34 -3.55 12.48
N LEU A 84 -8.21 -2.65 12.00
CA LEU A 84 -8.28 -1.27 12.49
C LEU A 84 -8.69 -1.20 13.95
N ARG A 85 -9.70 -1.99 14.37
CA ARG A 85 -10.10 -2.08 15.77
C ARG A 85 -8.94 -2.55 16.64
N TYR A 86 -8.24 -3.61 16.21
CA TYR A 86 -7.10 -4.14 16.95
C TYR A 86 -5.96 -3.13 17.09
N THR A 87 -5.70 -2.33 16.05
CA THR A 87 -4.73 -1.23 16.09
C THR A 87 -5.07 -0.22 17.20
N VAL A 88 -6.34 0.17 17.33
CA VAL A 88 -6.80 1.11 18.37
C VAL A 88 -6.74 0.46 19.76
N GLU A 89 -7.26 -0.76 19.91
CA GLU A 89 -7.28 -1.51 21.17
C GLU A 89 -5.88 -1.74 21.75
N LYS A 90 -4.90 -1.99 20.88
CA LYS A 90 -3.51 -2.24 21.27
C LYS A 90 -2.62 -1.01 21.16
N GLN A 91 -3.17 0.14 20.77
CA GLN A 91 -2.43 1.39 20.59
C GLN A 91 -1.17 1.19 19.73
N LEU A 92 -1.33 0.48 18.60
CA LEU A 92 -0.22 0.19 17.71
C LEU A 92 0.14 1.44 16.89
N GLU A 93 1.43 1.72 16.81
CA GLU A 93 1.95 2.71 15.87
C GLU A 93 1.74 2.21 14.44
N ILE A 94 1.20 3.08 13.58
CA ILE A 94 1.04 2.81 12.16
C ILE A 94 1.91 3.77 11.34
N ALA A 95 2.24 3.37 10.12
CA ALA A 95 3.10 4.19 9.27
C ALA A 95 2.43 5.54 8.95
N GLU A 96 3.24 6.59 8.89
CA GLU A 96 2.82 7.99 8.66
C GLU A 96 1.79 8.18 7.53
N PRO A 97 1.88 7.50 6.36
CA PRO A 97 0.91 7.70 5.28
C PRO A 97 -0.54 7.34 5.65
N TYR A 98 -0.75 6.50 6.66
CA TYR A 98 -2.08 6.13 7.16
C TYR A 98 -2.66 7.16 8.13
N GLY A 99 -1.82 8.02 8.73
CA GLY A 99 -2.24 8.96 9.76
C GLY A 99 -2.66 8.25 11.05
N GLU A 100 -3.89 8.49 11.49
CA GLU A 100 -4.48 7.93 12.71
C GLU A 100 -5.69 7.04 12.37
N VAL A 101 -6.00 6.07 13.24
CA VAL A 101 -7.24 5.30 13.13
C VAL A 101 -8.32 5.97 13.95
N VAL A 102 -9.39 6.41 13.29
CA VAL A 102 -10.52 7.13 13.91
C VAL A 102 -11.83 6.40 13.66
N GLU A 103 -12.76 6.49 14.61
CA GLU A 103 -14.11 6.01 14.44
C GLU A 103 -14.88 6.92 13.47
N VAL A 104 -15.59 6.33 12.52
CA VAL A 104 -16.31 7.08 11.48
C VAL A 104 -17.48 7.84 12.12
N GLY A 105 -17.48 9.15 11.93
CA GLY A 105 -18.54 10.03 12.43
C GLY A 105 -18.29 10.60 13.83
N GLN A 106 -17.19 10.23 14.49
CA GLN A 106 -16.80 10.84 15.75
C GLN A 106 -16.31 12.28 15.52
N VAL A 107 -16.78 13.21 16.34
CA VAL A 107 -16.27 14.59 16.39
C VAL A 107 -15.34 14.79 17.58
N PRO A 108 -14.37 15.74 17.52
CA PRO A 108 -13.52 16.05 18.66
C PRO A 108 -14.34 16.37 19.92
N GLY A 109 -14.02 15.71 21.03
CA GLY A 109 -14.72 15.87 22.31
C GLY A 109 -15.97 14.99 22.48
N GLN A 110 -16.36 14.21 21.48
CA GLN A 110 -17.45 13.25 21.60
C GLN A 110 -17.01 12.02 22.39
N ILE A 111 -17.71 11.76 23.50
CA ILE A 111 -17.59 10.52 24.27
C ILE A 111 -18.68 9.54 23.83
N GLY A 112 -18.27 8.35 23.37
CA GLY A 112 -19.19 7.25 23.05
C GLY A 112 -19.55 6.47 24.32
N PHE A 113 -20.84 6.18 24.51
CA PHE A 113 -21.29 5.30 25.60
C PHE A 113 -20.78 3.86 25.43
N PHE A 114 -20.55 3.47 24.18
CA PHE A 114 -19.94 2.20 23.78
C PHE A 114 -18.70 2.50 22.93
N PRO A 115 -17.51 2.66 23.56
CA PRO A 115 -16.29 2.90 22.79
C PRO A 115 -15.99 1.69 21.91
N LEU A 116 -15.47 1.93 20.70
CA LEU A 116 -15.03 0.90 19.75
C LEU A 116 -16.13 0.06 19.10
N CYS A 117 -17.37 0.58 19.03
CA CYS A 117 -18.49 -0.11 18.39
C CYS A 117 -18.76 0.32 16.94
N GLY A 118 -18.30 1.50 16.53
CA GLY A 118 -18.46 1.99 15.16
C GLY A 118 -17.37 1.48 14.20
N PRO A 119 -17.59 1.65 12.89
CA PRO A 119 -16.57 1.36 11.89
C PRO A 119 -15.42 2.36 12.01
N PHE A 120 -14.20 1.90 11.76
CA PHE A 120 -12.98 2.68 11.78
C PHE A 120 -12.50 3.03 10.37
N LYS A 121 -11.72 4.10 10.27
CA LYS A 121 -10.97 4.47 9.06
C LYS A 121 -9.63 5.08 9.43
N CYS A 122 -8.69 5.04 8.49
CA CYS A 122 -7.48 5.84 8.57
C CYS A 122 -7.79 7.31 8.23
N THR A 123 -7.10 8.28 8.84
CA THR A 123 -7.23 9.71 8.45
C THR A 123 -6.47 10.03 7.16
N GLY A 124 -5.43 9.26 6.85
CA GLY A 124 -4.67 9.31 5.60
C GLY A 124 -5.11 8.27 4.57
N GLU A 125 -4.15 7.57 3.98
CA GLU A 125 -4.41 6.49 3.02
C GLU A 125 -5.12 5.31 3.72
N GLN A 126 -6.16 4.76 3.09
CA GLN A 126 -6.80 3.54 3.60
C GLN A 126 -5.98 2.29 3.30
N ARG A 127 -5.26 2.31 2.17
CA ARG A 127 -4.43 1.22 1.72
C ARG A 127 -3.38 1.73 0.76
N THR A 128 -2.12 1.49 1.09
CA THR A 128 -1.01 1.82 0.19
C THR A 128 -0.69 0.62 -0.71
N GLY A 129 -0.45 0.91 -1.98
CA GLY A 129 0.11 -0.03 -2.95
C GLY A 129 1.51 0.41 -3.36
N CYS A 130 2.02 -0.11 -4.47
CA CYS A 130 3.25 0.42 -5.04
C CYS A 130 3.08 1.90 -5.37
N LEU A 131 3.94 2.75 -4.83
CA LEU A 131 3.94 4.21 -5.01
C LEU A 131 4.01 4.60 -6.49
N PHE A 132 4.88 3.91 -7.23
CA PHE A 132 5.23 4.17 -8.64
C PHE A 132 4.38 3.40 -9.66
N CYS A 133 3.31 2.74 -9.21
CA CYS A 133 2.48 1.92 -10.09
C CYS A 133 1.25 2.72 -10.57
N PRO A 134 1.12 3.03 -11.86
CA PRO A 134 -0.05 3.74 -12.39
C PRO A 134 -1.24 2.79 -12.65
N VAL A 135 -1.11 1.48 -12.39
CA VAL A 135 -2.17 0.52 -12.66
C VAL A 135 -3.43 0.87 -11.86
N GLY A 136 -4.56 0.94 -12.56
CA GLY A 136 -5.86 1.24 -11.97
C GLY A 136 -6.11 2.71 -11.63
N CYS A 137 -5.16 3.63 -11.88
CA CYS A 137 -5.34 5.06 -11.60
C CYS A 137 -6.55 5.67 -12.34
N HIS A 138 -6.84 5.19 -13.55
CA HIS A 138 -8.00 5.60 -14.36
C HIS A 138 -9.35 5.25 -13.72
N LEU A 139 -9.40 4.26 -12.82
CA LEU A 139 -10.62 3.88 -12.10
C LEU A 139 -11.00 4.88 -11.00
N THR A 140 -10.04 5.68 -10.57
CA THR A 140 -10.17 6.67 -9.48
C THR A 140 -9.83 8.07 -9.96
N SER A 141 -9.98 8.35 -11.25
CA SER A 141 -9.67 9.67 -11.84
C SER A 141 -8.30 10.22 -11.41
N PHE A 142 -7.29 9.34 -11.35
CA PHE A 142 -5.91 9.66 -10.99
C PHE A 142 -5.70 10.19 -9.56
N GLU A 143 -6.67 10.03 -8.65
CA GLU A 143 -6.62 10.53 -7.27
C GLU A 143 -5.36 10.12 -6.52
N LYS A 144 -4.85 8.91 -6.75
CA LYS A 144 -3.60 8.42 -6.15
C LYS A 144 -2.46 9.43 -6.31
N PHE A 145 -2.29 9.97 -7.52
CA PHE A 145 -1.22 10.90 -7.82
C PHE A 145 -1.52 12.31 -7.30
N VAL A 146 -2.79 12.70 -7.22
CA VAL A 146 -3.20 13.94 -6.56
C VAL A 146 -2.85 13.90 -5.08
N ARG A 147 -3.18 12.81 -4.38
CA ARG A 147 -2.82 12.60 -2.97
C ARG A 147 -1.31 12.51 -2.77
N LEU A 148 -0.60 11.81 -3.66
CA LEU A 148 0.87 11.77 -3.64
C LEU A 148 1.48 13.17 -3.80
N LYS A 149 0.95 14.02 -4.68
CA LYS A 149 1.43 15.38 -4.87
C LYS A 149 1.29 16.21 -3.59
N ALA A 150 0.17 16.07 -2.89
CA ALA A 150 -0.06 16.76 -1.61
C ALA A 150 0.85 16.21 -0.50
N TYR A 151 1.04 14.89 -0.43
CA TYR A 151 1.84 14.24 0.60
C TYR A 151 3.36 14.43 0.39
N ASN A 152 3.86 14.20 -0.82
CA ASN A 152 5.27 14.35 -1.16
C ASN A 152 5.45 14.82 -2.62
N PRO A 153 5.52 16.15 -2.85
CA PRO A 153 5.69 16.74 -4.18
C PRO A 153 6.93 16.24 -4.93
N LYS A 154 8.04 15.98 -4.22
CA LYS A 154 9.29 15.52 -4.85
C LYS A 154 9.17 14.11 -5.41
N LEU A 155 8.48 13.20 -4.69
CA LEU A 155 8.18 11.86 -5.22
C LEU A 155 7.19 11.92 -6.37
N TYR A 156 6.19 12.79 -6.29
CA TYR A 156 5.28 13.04 -7.40
C TYR A 156 6.04 13.48 -8.66
N ASP A 157 6.93 14.46 -8.55
CA ASP A 157 7.72 14.96 -9.68
C ASP A 157 8.61 13.86 -10.27
N PHE A 158 9.23 13.04 -9.41
CA PHE A 158 9.98 11.85 -9.85
C PHE A 158 9.11 10.88 -10.66
N CYS A 159 7.90 10.57 -10.19
CA CYS A 159 6.96 9.71 -10.91
C CYS A 159 6.58 10.31 -12.27
N MET A 160 6.21 11.59 -12.29
CA MET A 160 5.70 12.25 -13.49
C MET A 160 6.79 12.46 -14.54
N GLU A 161 7.95 12.96 -14.12
CA GLU A 161 8.97 13.47 -15.04
C GLU A 161 10.09 12.45 -15.32
N GLU A 162 10.49 11.63 -14.34
CA GLU A 162 11.59 10.67 -14.50
C GLU A 162 11.14 9.26 -14.87
N LEU A 163 10.09 8.75 -14.22
CA LEU A 163 9.47 7.49 -14.66
C LEU A 163 8.60 7.68 -15.92
N GLY A 164 8.36 8.93 -16.33
CA GLY A 164 7.61 9.27 -17.53
C GLY A 164 6.12 9.00 -17.42
N GLU A 165 5.58 8.86 -16.20
CA GLU A 165 4.17 8.57 -15.99
C GLU A 165 3.28 9.67 -16.54
N LYS A 166 3.73 10.93 -16.57
CA LYS A 166 2.97 12.05 -17.13
C LYS A 166 2.49 11.77 -18.57
N LYS A 167 3.38 11.22 -19.41
CA LYS A 167 3.03 10.86 -20.80
C LYS A 167 1.98 9.76 -20.83
N LEU A 168 2.11 8.76 -19.96
CA LEU A 168 1.15 7.67 -19.83
C LEU A 168 -0.22 8.20 -19.38
N LEU A 169 -0.27 9.02 -18.33
CA LEU A 169 -1.52 9.55 -17.79
C LEU A 169 -2.24 10.43 -18.80
N SER A 170 -1.53 11.33 -19.49
CA SER A 170 -2.12 12.14 -20.57
C SER A 170 -2.64 11.28 -21.73
N TRP A 171 -1.94 10.18 -22.06
CA TRP A 171 -2.43 9.23 -23.07
C TRP A 171 -3.71 8.52 -22.60
N ILE A 172 -3.76 8.07 -21.35
CA ILE A 172 -4.95 7.42 -20.78
C ILE A 172 -6.12 8.40 -20.77
N GLU A 173 -5.93 9.64 -20.31
CA GLU A 173 -7.00 10.64 -20.27
C GLU A 173 -7.58 10.94 -21.65
N LYS A 174 -6.72 11.00 -22.68
CA LYS A 174 -7.15 11.23 -24.06
C LYS A 174 -7.88 10.03 -24.68
N ASN A 175 -7.43 8.81 -24.41
CA ASN A 175 -7.86 7.60 -25.13
C ASN A 175 -8.86 6.73 -24.34
N TYR A 176 -8.92 6.90 -23.02
CA TYR A 176 -9.80 6.15 -22.14
C TYR A 176 -10.83 7.09 -21.53
N ARG A 177 -11.95 7.29 -22.25
CA ARG A 177 -13.10 8.03 -21.72
C ARG A 177 -13.92 7.10 -20.84
N ARG A 178 -13.95 7.41 -19.54
CA ARG A 178 -14.80 6.75 -18.56
C ARG A 178 -16.26 6.89 -19.01
N GLY A 179 -16.93 5.77 -19.29
CA GLY A 179 -18.39 5.73 -19.29
C GLY A 179 -18.86 5.93 -17.86
N TYR A 180 -19.06 7.18 -17.43
CA TYR A 180 -19.60 7.47 -16.11
C TYR A 180 -21.04 6.93 -16.04
N LYS A 181 -21.28 5.93 -15.19
CA LYS A 181 -22.53 5.97 -14.41
C LYS A 181 -22.27 7.01 -13.33
N GLN A 182 -22.85 8.19 -13.49
CA GLN A 182 -23.12 9.06 -12.36
C GLN A 182 -23.92 8.21 -11.37
N ILE A 183 -23.36 7.97 -10.19
CA ILE A 183 -24.16 7.49 -9.07
C ILE A 183 -24.96 8.72 -8.65
N ALA A 184 -26.28 8.61 -8.83
CA ALA A 184 -27.26 9.59 -8.36
C ALA A 184 -27.22 9.73 -6.84
#